data_AF-A0AAU1QQS0-F1
#
_entry.id   AF-A0AAU1QQS0-F1
#
_cell.length_a   1.000
_cell.length_b   1.000
_cell.length_c   1.000
_cell.angle_alpha   90.00
_cell.angle_beta   90.00
_cell.angle_gamma   90.00
#
_symmetry.space_group_name_H-M   'P 1'
#
loop_
_entity.id
_entity.type
_entity.pdbx_description
1 polymer ?
#
loop_
_entity_poly.entity_id
_entity_poly.type
_entity_poly.pdbx_seq_one_letter_code
_entity_poly.pdbx_strand_id
1 'polypeptide(L)'
;MATQSFGVRGIGSAVIAGAALIGAALALAAQRRRLDEARLRIEELEQEELSQQRSARARQQRVHWELSLKAIDDPSLAAVINTYDAEIPPAKVRQFFFANAWYVNLFHLDQAGIIDQQEVYGRLRELFQSPVFREYWRASRPNRATLIHSSAEARLGRLADRLLEELEEADTEEWWVVGDPPTS
;
A
#
# COMPACT_ATOMS: atom_id res chain seq x y z
N MET A 1 -95.55 10.60 13.75
CA MET A 1 -94.36 10.84 14.59
C MET A 1 -93.14 10.32 13.85
N ALA A 2 -92.39 11.20 13.21
CA ALA A 2 -91.11 10.87 12.58
C ALA A 2 -90.28 12.15 12.53
N THR A 3 -89.17 12.19 13.28
CA THR A 3 -88.03 13.09 13.05
C THR A 3 -86.87 12.68 13.97
N GLN A 4 -85.91 11.95 13.40
CA GLN A 4 -84.48 11.90 13.74
C GLN A 4 -83.78 11.61 12.39
N SER A 5 -82.63 12.16 12.03
CA SER A 5 -81.52 12.73 12.78
C SER A 5 -80.79 13.80 11.93
N PHE A 6 -80.10 14.74 12.59
CA PHE A 6 -79.20 15.67 11.92
C PHE A 6 -77.86 14.99 11.63
N GLY A 7 -77.54 14.85 10.35
CA GLY A 7 -76.23 14.40 9.88
C GLY A 7 -75.18 15.49 10.03
N VAL A 8 -74.22 15.27 10.93
CA VAL A 8 -72.95 16.01 10.92
C VAL A 8 -71.93 15.17 10.17
N ARG A 9 -71.73 15.47 8.88
CA ARG A 9 -70.62 14.94 8.09
C ARG A 9 -70.18 16.02 7.11
N GLY A 10 -68.99 16.57 7.28
CA GLY A 10 -68.46 17.47 6.25
C GLY A 10 -67.10 18.14 6.45
N ILE A 11 -66.64 18.42 7.67
CA ILE A 11 -65.47 19.33 7.84
C ILE A 11 -64.17 18.61 8.27
N GLY A 12 -64.25 17.39 8.82
CA GLY A 12 -63.07 16.71 9.39
C GLY A 12 -62.06 16.13 8.38
N SER A 13 -62.43 15.89 7.13
CA SER A 13 -61.62 15.09 6.20
C SER A 13 -60.45 15.86 5.55
N ALA A 14 -60.62 17.15 5.24
CA ALA A 14 -59.61 17.91 4.51
C ALA A 14 -58.46 18.40 5.42
N VAL A 15 -58.77 18.80 6.66
CA VAL A 15 -57.77 19.27 7.64
C VAL A 15 -56.85 18.12 8.08
N ILE A 16 -57.40 16.92 8.26
CA ILE A 16 -56.64 15.72 8.63
C ILE A 16 -55.71 15.27 7.49
N ALA A 17 -56.15 15.35 6.24
CA ALA A 17 -55.32 15.02 5.08
C ALA A 17 -54.14 15.99 4.88
N GLY A 18 -54.34 17.30 5.07
CA GLY A 18 -53.28 18.31 5.00
C GLY A 18 -52.19 18.14 6.07
N ALA A 19 -52.59 17.82 7.31
CA ALA A 19 -51.66 17.56 8.41
C ALA A 19 -50.82 16.29 8.18
N ALA A 20 -51.40 15.23 7.60
CA ALA A 20 -50.69 14.00 7.27
C ALA A 20 -49.59 14.20 6.21
N LEU A 21 -49.84 15.02 5.19
CA LEU A 21 -48.85 15.35 4.16
C LEU A 21 -47.66 16.16 4.72
N ILE A 22 -47.93 17.12 5.61
CA ILE A 22 -46.88 17.90 6.29
C ILE A 22 -46.03 16.99 7.18
N GLY A 23 -46.67 16.10 7.95
CA GLY A 23 -45.97 15.12 8.78
C GLY A 23 -45.08 14.18 7.96
N ALA A 24 -45.58 13.68 6.83
CA ALA A 24 -44.81 12.86 5.91
C ALA A 24 -43.62 13.62 5.29
N ALA A 25 -43.81 14.88 4.90
CA ALA A 25 -42.74 15.72 4.35
C ALA A 25 -41.65 16.00 5.39
N LEU A 26 -42.03 16.30 6.64
CA LEU A 26 -41.08 16.49 7.75
C LEU A 26 -40.32 15.20 8.09
N ALA A 27 -41.02 14.05 8.12
CA ALA A 27 -40.40 12.75 8.32
C ALA A 27 -39.39 12.42 7.21
N LEU A 28 -39.74 12.67 5.95
CA LEU A 28 -38.85 12.48 4.82
C LEU A 28 -37.63 13.42 4.88
N ALA A 29 -37.82 14.68 5.25
CA ALA A 29 -36.73 15.64 5.43
C ALA A 29 -35.79 15.21 6.56
N ALA A 30 -36.32 14.77 7.70
CA ALA A 30 -35.53 14.23 8.80
C ALA A 30 -34.78 12.95 8.39
N GLN A 31 -35.41 12.07 7.61
CA GLN A 31 -34.78 10.86 7.09
C GLN A 31 -33.65 11.19 6.12
N ARG A 32 -33.83 12.15 5.20
CA ARG A 32 -32.78 12.61 4.28
C ARG A 32 -31.58 13.15 5.04
N ARG A 33 -31.79 14.01 6.05
CA ARG A 33 -30.71 14.53 6.90
C ARG A 33 -29.95 13.40 7.59
N ARG A 34 -30.63 12.42 8.16
CA ARG A 34 -29.99 11.26 8.78
C ARG A 34 -29.16 10.44 7.79
N LEU A 35 -29.64 10.29 6.55
CA LEU A 35 -28.87 9.59 5.50
C LEU A 35 -27.62 10.38 5.09
N ASP A 36 -27.74 11.70 4.96
CA ASP A 36 -26.61 12.56 4.61
C ASP A 36 -25.56 12.60 5.74
N GLU A 37 -25.99 12.70 7.00
CA GLU A 37 -25.11 12.58 8.18
C GLU A 37 -24.43 11.21 8.24
N ALA A 38 -25.17 10.13 7.95
CA ALA A 38 -24.59 8.78 7.91
C ALA A 38 -23.55 8.62 6.79
N ARG A 39 -23.80 9.20 5.61
CA ARG A 39 -22.84 9.20 4.49
C ARG A 39 -21.57 9.94 4.83
N LEU A 40 -21.68 11.17 5.36
CA LEU A 40 -20.54 11.94 5.82
C LEU A 40 -19.73 11.17 6.88
N ARG A 41 -20.42 10.50 7.80
CA ARG A 41 -19.74 9.71 8.82
C ARG A 41 -19.00 8.50 8.24
N ILE A 42 -19.56 7.85 7.22
CA ILE A 42 -18.88 6.76 6.50
C ILE A 42 -17.63 7.30 5.80
N GLU A 43 -17.75 8.41 5.07
CA GLU A 43 -16.62 9.04 4.38
C GLU A 43 -15.51 9.44 5.37
N GLU A 44 -15.86 10.03 6.51
CA GLU A 44 -14.90 10.35 7.59
C GLU A 44 -14.19 9.10 8.11
N LEU A 45 -14.92 8.02 8.37
CA LEU A 45 -14.36 6.77 8.86
C LEU A 45 -13.45 6.10 7.82
N GLU A 46 -13.82 6.14 6.54
CA GLU A 46 -13.00 5.63 5.44
C GLU A 46 -11.69 6.42 5.32
N GLN A 47 -11.76 7.76 5.39
CA GLN A 47 -10.56 8.60 5.39
C GLN A 47 -9.69 8.36 6.63
N GLU A 48 -10.32 8.22 7.79
CA GLU A 48 -9.62 7.92 9.04
C GLU A 48 -8.91 6.56 8.92
N GLU A 49 -9.58 5.51 8.46
CA GLU A 49 -9.00 4.19 8.25
C GLU A 49 -7.81 4.25 7.28
N LEU A 50 -7.95 4.92 6.13
CA LEU A 50 -6.86 5.09 5.18
C LEU A 50 -5.67 5.83 5.80
N SER A 51 -5.92 6.85 6.62
CA SER A 51 -4.87 7.60 7.32
C SER A 51 -4.15 6.72 8.37
N GLN A 52 -4.90 5.89 9.09
CA GLN A 52 -4.36 4.95 10.07
C GLN A 52 -3.51 3.88 9.39
N GLN A 53 -3.99 3.30 8.27
CA GLN A 53 -3.26 2.32 7.48
C GLN A 53 -1.95 2.91 6.92
N ARG A 54 -1.98 4.12 6.36
CA ARG A 54 -0.77 4.82 5.88
C ARG A 54 0.22 5.06 7.02
N SER A 55 -0.26 5.51 8.17
CA SER A 55 0.58 5.75 9.35
C SER A 55 1.19 4.46 9.91
N ALA A 56 0.43 3.36 9.90
CA ALA A 56 0.92 2.05 10.32
C ALA A 56 2.01 1.53 9.38
N ARG A 57 1.85 1.68 8.06
CA ARG A 57 2.88 1.32 7.07
C ARG A 57 4.16 2.13 7.24
N ALA A 58 4.07 3.45 7.32
CA ALA A 58 5.25 4.31 7.55
C ALA A 58 5.99 3.97 8.84
N ARG A 59 5.25 3.60 9.90
CA ARG A 59 5.83 3.15 11.16
C ARG A 59 6.53 1.81 11.03
N GLN A 60 5.93 0.84 10.34
CA GLN A 60 6.55 -0.46 10.10
C GLN A 60 7.84 -0.32 9.27
N GLN A 61 7.85 0.54 8.24
CA GLN A 61 9.04 0.85 7.44
C GLN A 61 10.17 1.44 8.30
N ARG A 62 9.84 2.37 9.19
CA ARG A 62 10.80 2.95 10.13
C ARG A 62 11.40 1.89 11.06
N VAL A 63 10.56 1.01 11.62
CA VAL A 63 11.02 -0.08 12.49
C VAL A 63 11.96 -1.01 11.73
N HIS A 64 11.61 -1.39 10.49
CA HIS A 64 12.49 -2.21 9.65
C HIS A 64 13.86 -1.54 9.47
N TRP A 65 13.87 -0.27 9.09
CA TRP A 65 15.12 0.49 8.93
C TRP A 65 15.95 0.55 10.21
N GLU A 66 15.33 0.82 11.35
CA GLU A 66 16.01 0.85 12.65
C GLU A 66 16.62 -0.52 13.03
N LEU A 67 15.92 -1.62 12.75
CA LEU A 67 16.44 -2.97 12.98
C LEU A 67 17.62 -3.28 12.04
N SER A 68 17.53 -2.90 10.77
CA SER A 68 18.64 -3.05 9.81
C SER A 68 19.87 -2.27 10.26
N LEU A 69 19.71 -1.03 10.71
CA LEU A 69 20.83 -0.22 11.22
C LEU A 69 21.48 -0.84 12.46
N LYS A 70 20.69 -1.33 13.42
CA LYS A 70 21.22 -2.03 14.59
C LYS A 70 22.00 -3.29 14.22
N ALA A 71 21.51 -4.06 13.25
CA ALA A 71 22.21 -5.24 12.74
C ALA A 71 23.50 -4.88 11.98
N ILE A 72 23.54 -3.72 11.31
CA ILE A 72 24.75 -3.21 10.68
C ILE A 72 25.79 -2.82 11.74
N ASP A 73 25.38 -2.17 12.82
CA ASP A 73 26.29 -1.68 13.85
C ASP A 73 26.82 -2.79 14.78
N ASP A 74 26.01 -3.83 15.03
CA ASP A 74 26.35 -4.93 15.95
C ASP A 74 26.34 -6.30 15.23
N PRO A 75 27.52 -6.90 14.98
CA PRO A 75 27.64 -8.23 14.38
C PRO A 75 26.96 -9.36 15.17
N SER A 76 26.76 -9.20 16.48
CA SER A 76 26.03 -10.20 17.28
C SER A 76 24.53 -10.15 17.01
N LEU A 77 23.98 -8.96 16.74
CA LEU A 77 22.58 -8.79 16.33
C LEU A 77 22.39 -9.20 14.87
N ALA A 78 23.37 -8.92 14.01
CA ALA A 78 23.41 -9.41 12.63
C ALA A 78 23.17 -10.92 12.54
N ALA A 79 23.78 -11.70 13.43
CA ALA A 79 23.71 -13.16 13.43
C ALA A 79 22.27 -13.70 13.55
N VAL A 80 21.33 -12.93 14.13
CA VAL A 80 19.92 -13.34 14.27
C VAL A 80 19.19 -13.35 12.93
N ILE A 81 19.53 -12.41 12.04
CA ILE A 81 18.83 -12.19 10.77
C ILE A 81 19.70 -12.50 9.55
N ASN A 82 20.96 -12.88 9.75
CA ASN A 82 21.86 -13.26 8.69
C ASN A 82 21.46 -14.63 8.13
N THR A 83 20.81 -14.63 6.97
CA THR A 83 20.46 -15.84 6.22
C THR A 83 21.42 -16.12 5.06
N TYR A 84 22.49 -15.34 4.93
CA TYR A 84 23.49 -15.54 3.89
C TYR A 84 24.44 -16.68 4.24
N ASP A 85 25.24 -17.11 3.26
CA ASP A 85 26.27 -18.13 3.45
C ASP A 85 27.21 -17.78 4.61
N ALA A 86 27.53 -18.77 5.44
CA ALA A 86 28.43 -18.63 6.58
C ALA A 86 29.87 -18.25 6.17
N GLU A 87 30.24 -18.50 4.91
CA GLU A 87 31.54 -18.11 4.36
C GLU A 87 31.67 -16.59 4.11
N ILE A 88 30.56 -15.84 4.09
CA ILE A 88 30.58 -14.41 3.82
C ILE A 88 31.16 -13.63 5.02
N PRO A 89 32.24 -12.84 4.83
CA PRO A 89 32.85 -12.10 5.93
C PRO A 89 31.87 -11.10 6.58
N PRO A 90 31.97 -10.86 7.91
CA PRO A 90 31.05 -9.95 8.61
C PRO A 90 30.96 -8.54 8.01
N ALA A 91 32.06 -8.02 7.46
CA ALA A 91 32.06 -6.73 6.78
C ALA A 91 31.18 -6.70 5.52
N LYS A 92 31.16 -7.80 4.77
CA LYS A 92 30.32 -7.97 3.57
C LYS A 92 28.86 -8.20 3.96
N VAL A 93 28.59 -8.93 5.04
CA VAL A 93 27.23 -9.07 5.60
C VAL A 93 26.61 -7.71 5.90
N ARG A 94 27.35 -6.78 6.52
CA ARG A 94 26.87 -5.40 6.75
C ARG A 94 26.52 -4.68 5.45
N GLN A 95 27.33 -4.84 4.40
CA GLN A 95 27.03 -4.28 3.09
C GLN A 95 25.75 -4.88 2.49
N PHE A 96 25.52 -6.18 2.69
CA PHE A 96 24.31 -6.86 2.21
C PHE A 96 23.06 -6.41 2.96
N PHE A 97 23.13 -6.15 4.28
CA PHE A 97 22.01 -5.54 5.00
C PHE A 97 21.71 -4.13 4.51
N PHE A 98 22.73 -3.33 4.22
CA PHE A 98 22.53 -2.01 3.65
C PHE A 98 21.91 -2.09 2.25
N ALA A 99 22.37 -3.01 1.40
CA ALA A 99 21.79 -3.26 0.08
C ALA A 99 20.33 -3.73 0.17
N ASN A 100 20.01 -4.62 1.11
CA ASN A 100 18.64 -5.02 1.39
C ASN A 100 17.77 -3.84 1.84
N ALA A 101 18.29 -2.97 2.70
CA ALA A 101 17.56 -1.81 3.17
C ALA A 101 17.24 -0.84 2.02
N TRP A 102 18.15 -0.67 1.05
CA TRP A 102 17.90 0.07 -0.18
C TRP A 102 16.83 -0.58 -1.08
N TYR A 103 16.91 -1.90 -1.27
CA TYR A 103 15.92 -2.65 -2.05
C TYR A 103 14.51 -2.55 -1.43
N VAL A 104 14.40 -2.78 -0.12
CA VAL A 104 13.13 -2.70 0.62
C VAL A 104 12.58 -1.28 0.61
N ASN A 105 13.44 -0.26 0.72
CA ASN A 105 13.04 1.13 0.55
C ASN A 105 12.43 1.37 -0.84
N LEU A 106 13.09 0.90 -1.92
CA LEU A 106 12.60 1.05 -3.28
C LEU A 106 11.24 0.36 -3.47
N PHE A 107 11.10 -0.87 -2.97
CA PHE A 107 9.83 -1.60 -2.97
C PHE A 107 8.72 -0.81 -2.26
N HIS A 108 9.04 -0.19 -1.12
CA HIS A 108 8.07 0.61 -0.38
C HIS A 108 7.67 1.92 -1.04
N LEU A 109 8.58 2.57 -1.79
CA LEU A 109 8.26 3.75 -2.58
C LEU A 109 7.27 3.41 -3.71
N ASP A 110 7.48 2.28 -4.40
CA ASP A 110 6.56 1.75 -5.40
C ASP A 110 5.18 1.43 -4.81
N GLN A 111 5.14 0.67 -3.70
CA GLN A 111 3.89 0.31 -3.04
C GLN A 111 3.12 1.51 -2.47
N ALA A 112 3.81 2.61 -2.18
CA ALA A 112 3.19 3.86 -1.76
C ALA A 112 2.70 4.72 -2.94
N GLY A 113 3.02 4.36 -4.19
CA GLY A 113 2.73 5.15 -5.38
C GLY A 113 3.50 6.47 -5.43
N ILE A 114 4.64 6.55 -4.73
CA ILE A 114 5.52 7.73 -4.75
C ILE A 114 6.34 7.76 -6.04
N ILE A 115 6.71 6.58 -6.52
CA ILE A 115 7.39 6.37 -7.80
C ILE A 115 6.60 5.36 -8.63
N ASP A 116 6.73 5.44 -9.94
CA ASP A 116 6.13 4.47 -10.85
C ASP A 116 7.09 3.30 -11.19
N GLN A 117 6.60 2.32 -11.94
CA GLN A 117 7.38 1.14 -12.33
C GLN A 117 8.57 1.47 -13.23
N GLN A 118 8.51 2.55 -14.02
CA GLN A 118 9.61 2.99 -14.87
C GLN A 118 10.74 3.59 -14.02
N GLU A 119 10.38 4.40 -13.03
CA GLU A 119 11.33 4.94 -12.05
C GLU A 119 11.95 3.82 -11.21
N VAL A 120 11.17 2.84 -10.75
CA VAL A 120 11.68 1.65 -10.05
C VAL A 120 12.72 0.92 -10.89
N TYR A 121 12.40 0.68 -12.17
CA TYR A 121 13.31 0.01 -13.10
C TYR A 121 14.62 0.81 -13.28
N GLY A 122 14.54 2.13 -13.45
CA GLY A 122 15.71 3.01 -13.54
C GLY A 122 16.57 2.99 -12.27
N ARG A 123 15.95 2.99 -11.08
CA ARG A 123 16.66 2.89 -9.79
C ARG A 123 17.33 1.55 -9.58
N LEU A 124 16.71 0.45 -9.99
CA LEU A 124 17.36 -0.87 -9.97
C LEU A 124 18.58 -0.89 -10.88
N ARG A 125 18.49 -0.28 -12.07
CA ARG A 125 19.59 -0.15 -13.02
C ARG A 125 20.80 0.56 -12.40
N GLU A 126 20.53 1.66 -11.68
CA GLU A 126 21.52 2.42 -10.90
C GLU A 126 22.14 1.56 -9.79
N LEU A 127 21.31 0.89 -8.97
CA LEU A 127 21.78 0.03 -7.88
C LEU A 127 22.65 -1.12 -8.39
N PHE A 128 22.28 -1.73 -9.51
CA PHE A 128 23.07 -2.78 -10.16
C PHE A 128 24.39 -2.30 -10.73
N GLN A 129 24.72 -1.00 -10.78
CA GLN A 129 26.10 -0.58 -11.06
C GLN A 129 27.07 -0.95 -9.94
N SER A 130 26.58 -1.15 -8.71
CA SER A 130 27.39 -1.59 -7.59
C SER A 130 27.64 -3.11 -7.65
N PRO A 131 28.91 -3.57 -7.75
CA PRO A 131 29.23 -5.00 -7.71
C PRO A 131 28.73 -5.66 -6.42
N VAL A 132 28.80 -4.92 -5.30
CA VAL A 132 28.32 -5.38 -4.00
C VAL A 132 26.81 -5.60 -4.00
N PHE A 133 26.05 -4.75 -4.71
CA PHE A 133 24.60 -4.94 -4.83
C PHE A 133 24.27 -6.15 -5.70
N ARG A 134 25.02 -6.41 -6.79
CA ARG A 134 24.88 -7.65 -7.59
C ARG A 134 25.18 -8.90 -6.75
N GLU A 135 26.26 -8.89 -5.99
CA GLU A 135 26.61 -9.98 -5.06
C GLU A 135 25.49 -10.22 -4.04
N TYR A 136 24.99 -9.15 -3.40
CA TYR A 136 23.83 -9.20 -2.50
C TYR A 136 22.61 -9.81 -3.21
N TRP A 137 22.33 -9.35 -4.42
CA TRP A 137 21.16 -9.76 -5.18
C TRP A 137 21.16 -11.27 -5.46
N ARG A 138 22.34 -11.81 -5.80
CA ARG A 138 22.54 -13.25 -5.99
C ARG A 138 22.48 -14.01 -4.66
N ALA A 139 23.16 -13.52 -3.61
CA ALA A 139 23.18 -14.15 -2.29
C ALA A 139 21.80 -14.23 -1.63
N SER A 140 20.93 -13.25 -1.88
CA SER A 140 19.57 -13.20 -1.34
C SER A 140 18.53 -13.96 -2.18
N ARG A 141 18.93 -14.65 -3.26
CA ARG A 141 18.01 -15.41 -4.13
C ARG A 141 17.16 -16.44 -3.37
N PRO A 142 17.69 -17.23 -2.40
CA PRO A 142 16.87 -18.16 -1.62
C PRO A 142 15.76 -17.45 -0.83
N ASN A 143 16.04 -16.26 -0.27
CA ASN A 143 15.05 -15.48 0.45
C ASN A 143 13.88 -15.12 -0.47
N ARG A 144 14.17 -14.63 -1.68
CA ARG A 144 13.13 -14.28 -2.68
C ARG A 144 12.36 -15.49 -3.21
N ALA A 145 13.00 -16.67 -3.26
CA ALA A 145 12.37 -17.91 -3.73
C ALA A 145 11.26 -18.41 -2.77
N THR A 146 11.25 -17.98 -1.51
CA THR A 146 10.20 -18.34 -0.54
C THR A 146 8.95 -17.46 -0.64
N LEU A 147 9.01 -16.37 -1.40
CA LEU A 147 7.89 -15.44 -1.54
C LEU A 147 6.73 -16.08 -2.31
N ILE A 148 5.51 -15.71 -1.92
CA ILE A 148 4.31 -16.05 -2.69
C ILE A 148 4.47 -15.50 -4.10
N HIS A 149 4.37 -16.36 -5.12
CA HIS A 149 4.70 -16.02 -6.50
C HIS A 149 3.93 -14.80 -7.05
N SER A 150 2.69 -14.62 -6.58
CA SER A 150 1.79 -13.51 -6.94
C SER A 150 1.96 -12.27 -6.07
N SER A 151 2.86 -12.25 -5.09
CA SER A 151 3.12 -11.06 -4.28
C SER A 151 3.76 -9.94 -5.12
N ALA A 152 3.56 -8.69 -4.70
CA ALA A 152 4.18 -7.55 -5.35
C ALA A 152 5.72 -7.64 -5.31
N GLU A 153 6.27 -8.07 -4.17
CA GLU A 153 7.72 -8.25 -4.01
C GLU A 153 8.28 -9.35 -4.92
N ALA A 154 7.55 -10.47 -5.10
CA ALA A 154 7.99 -11.52 -6.02
C ALA A 154 7.97 -11.05 -7.49
N ARG A 155 7.02 -10.19 -7.88
CA ARG A 155 7.01 -9.56 -9.21
C ARG A 155 8.19 -8.62 -9.39
N LEU A 156 8.47 -7.76 -8.41
CA LEU A 156 9.60 -6.85 -8.43
C LEU A 156 10.94 -7.62 -8.49
N GLY A 157 11.05 -8.70 -7.71
CA GLY A 157 12.21 -9.59 -7.73
C GLY A 157 12.48 -10.18 -9.11
N ARG A 158 11.45 -10.67 -9.81
CA ARG A 158 11.61 -11.20 -11.18
C ARG A 158 11.96 -10.12 -12.20
N LEU A 159 11.43 -8.91 -12.03
CA LEU A 159 11.78 -7.77 -12.87
C LEU A 159 13.26 -7.40 -12.68
N ALA A 160 13.73 -7.36 -11.44
CA ALA A 160 15.11 -7.09 -11.11
C ALA A 160 16.06 -8.23 -11.54
N ASP A 161 15.64 -9.50 -11.44
CA ASP A 161 16.41 -10.64 -11.94
C ASP A 161 16.63 -10.52 -13.46
N ARG A 162 15.56 -10.27 -14.24
CA ARG A 162 15.68 -10.06 -15.70
C ARG A 162 16.56 -8.86 -16.05
N LEU A 163 16.40 -7.74 -15.36
CA LEU A 163 17.22 -6.56 -15.61
C LEU A 163 18.71 -6.83 -15.32
N LEU A 164 19.02 -7.59 -14.27
CA LEU A 164 20.41 -7.95 -13.98
C LEU A 164 20.98 -8.84 -15.08
N GLU A 165 20.22 -9.81 -15.59
CA GLU A 165 20.61 -10.65 -16.72
C GLU A 165 20.90 -9.79 -17.97
N GLU A 166 19.98 -8.87 -18.32
CA GLU A 166 20.15 -7.93 -19.45
C GLU A 166 21.40 -7.05 -19.29
N LEU A 167 21.68 -6.55 -18.08
CA LEU A 167 22.88 -5.76 -17.78
C LEU A 167 24.18 -6.56 -17.86
N GLU A 168 24.14 -7.86 -17.59
CA GLU A 168 25.31 -8.73 -17.66
C GLU A 168 25.60 -9.19 -19.10
N GLU A 169 24.57 -9.32 -19.93
CA GLU A 169 24.68 -9.66 -21.35
C GLU A 169 25.01 -8.45 -22.24
N ALA A 170 24.69 -7.24 -21.78
CA ALA A 170 24.92 -6.01 -22.51
C ALA A 170 26.42 -5.68 -22.63
N ASP A 171 26.94 -5.74 -23.87
CA ASP A 171 28.30 -5.29 -24.22
C ASP A 171 28.31 -3.78 -24.48
N THR A 172 27.93 -2.98 -23.48
CA THR A 172 27.92 -1.52 -23.56
C THR A 172 28.23 -0.87 -22.21
N GLU A 173 28.96 0.25 -22.25
CA GLU A 173 29.19 1.10 -21.08
C GLU A 173 27.95 1.95 -20.72
N GLU A 174 27.01 2.09 -21.66
CA GLU A 174 25.77 2.87 -21.50
C GLU A 174 24.69 2.07 -20.76
N TRP A 175 24.95 1.72 -19.51
CA TRP A 175 24.02 0.93 -18.69
C TRP A 175 22.62 1.54 -18.53
N TRP A 176 22.47 2.85 -18.72
CA TRP A 176 21.18 3.56 -18.57
C TRP A 176 20.19 3.28 -19.71
N VAL A 177 20.65 2.76 -20.87
CA VAL A 177 19.78 2.34 -21.98
C VAL A 177 19.49 0.84 -21.99
N VAL A 178 20.09 0.07 -21.09
CA VAL A 178 19.93 -1.39 -21.07
C VAL A 178 18.58 -1.80 -20.47
N GLY A 179 17.91 -2.70 -21.18
CA GLY A 179 16.66 -3.32 -20.75
C GLY A 179 15.42 -2.48 -20.97
N ASP A 180 14.29 -3.15 -21.21
CA ASP A 180 13.02 -2.50 -21.54
C ASP A 180 12.19 -2.24 -20.27
N PRO A 181 11.96 -0.97 -19.88
CA PRO A 181 11.10 -0.68 -18.74
C PRO A 181 9.66 -1.13 -19.05
N PRO A 182 8.91 -1.60 -18.04
CA PRO A 182 7.52 -1.97 -18.24
C PRO A 182 6.71 -0.79 -18.77
N THR A 183 5.91 -1.01 -19.82
CA THR A 183 4.89 -0.05 -20.23
C THR A 183 3.82 0.03 -19.15
N SER A 184 3.49 1.26 -18.74
CA SER A 184 2.55 1.62 -17.67
C SER A 184 1.23 0.85 -17.68
#